data_AF-Q4E499-F1
#
_entry.id   AF-Q4E499-F1
#
_cell.length_a   1.000
_cell.length_b   1.000
_cell.length_c   1.000
_cell.angle_alpha   90.00
_cell.angle_beta   90.00
_cell.angle_gamma   90.00
#
_symmetry.space_group_name_H-M   'P 1'
#
loop_
_entity.id
_entity.type
_entity.pdbx_description
1 polymer ?
#
loop_
_entity_poly.entity_id
_entity_poly.type
_entity_poly.pdbx_seq_one_letter_code
_entity_poly.pdbx_strand_id
1 'polypeptide(L)'
;MNRTDLNFVPLLNSTRRDSVACNKMKRLTLLPLQHSVITFGSPRRAPNFVPFSTVVEGNRTGEVRLSDSRGIRRSQEEDVATEQKRVQQLSLELQRALEKLRVKNKEERKLRRKAAVAELKLGEEVERRISTIDDLLELMQIHTDFMRGTNAELRRLLQQAAEEHDKTVIKLREEQEARLGQEEVQKRVSILQAENKVLRQQLEEAQRAKVGLEELCKRLQEEKDKDEFSFLKVKQQLELDLMRTQAQLQGVNRELAEAQNSITASDTLMQQVRLFMQMVCQPDFYVVKDRSLQPVDKNRPEPTGFVLVPLSILLQGYTLLLPGDRQDLIESYRARL
;
A
#
# COMPACT_ATOMS: atom_id res chain seq x y z
N MET A 1 31.85 44.92 19.85
CA MET A 1 33.13 44.17 19.69
C MET A 1 32.86 42.73 20.10
N ASN A 2 33.01 41.79 19.18
CA ASN A 2 33.32 40.36 19.36
C ASN A 2 32.93 39.62 18.07
N ARG A 3 33.89 39.54 17.15
CA ARG A 3 33.94 38.63 16.01
C ARG A 3 34.79 37.44 16.45
N THR A 4 34.22 36.24 16.47
CA THR A 4 34.81 34.90 16.63
C THR A 4 33.61 34.01 16.99
N ASP A 5 33.20 32.94 16.31
CA ASP A 5 33.96 31.94 15.58
C ASP A 5 33.07 31.35 14.48
N LEU A 6 33.49 31.51 13.22
CA LEU A 6 33.05 30.63 12.14
C LEU A 6 33.75 29.30 12.39
N ASN A 7 33.04 28.37 13.03
CA ASN A 7 33.48 27.00 13.21
C ASN A 7 33.69 26.36 11.85
N PHE A 8 34.97 26.34 11.46
CA PHE A 8 35.52 25.59 10.36
C PHE A 8 35.22 24.11 10.62
N VAL A 9 34.19 23.56 9.96
CA VAL A 9 33.92 22.13 9.98
C VAL A 9 35.03 21.46 9.15
N PRO A 10 35.88 20.61 9.75
CA PRO A 10 36.90 19.93 8.98
C PRO A 10 36.22 18.89 8.09
N LEU A 11 36.50 18.93 6.78
CA LEU A 11 36.18 17.84 5.87
C LEU A 11 36.89 16.58 6.37
N LEU A 12 36.12 15.64 6.90
CA LEU A 12 36.55 14.26 7.11
C LEU A 12 36.68 13.61 5.73
N ASN A 13 37.78 13.91 5.03
CA ASN A 13 38.18 13.16 3.85
C ASN A 13 38.51 11.73 4.27
N SER A 14 37.63 10.82 3.89
CA SER A 14 37.79 9.38 3.96
C SER A 14 38.90 8.92 3.01
N THR A 15 40.16 9.21 3.34
CA THR A 15 41.28 8.53 2.68
C THR A 15 41.40 7.13 3.26
N ARG A 16 40.79 6.20 2.52
CA ARG A 16 41.00 4.75 2.50
C ARG A 16 42.50 4.47 2.61
N ARG A 17 43.02 4.25 3.83
CA ARG A 17 44.38 3.75 4.01
C ARG A 17 44.33 2.24 3.84
N ASP A 18 44.80 1.84 2.66
CA ASP A 18 45.13 0.47 2.33
C ASP A 18 45.97 -0.17 3.43
N SER A 19 45.69 -1.45 3.63
CA SER A 19 46.36 -2.38 4.51
C SER A 19 47.89 -2.24 4.42
N VAL A 20 48.51 -1.50 5.33
CA VAL A 20 49.95 -1.56 5.53
C VAL A 20 50.24 -2.93 6.12
N ALA A 21 50.97 -3.73 5.33
CA ALA A 21 51.49 -5.02 5.71
C ALA A 21 52.05 -4.96 7.13
N CYS A 22 51.43 -5.73 8.03
CA CYS A 22 51.89 -5.89 9.39
C CYS A 22 53.31 -6.46 9.31
N ASN A 23 54.28 -5.56 9.48
CA ASN A 23 55.68 -5.90 9.53
C ASN A 23 55.82 -7.03 10.54
N LYS A 24 56.33 -8.15 10.06
CA LYS A 24 56.82 -9.27 10.86
C LYS A 24 57.85 -8.70 11.82
N MET A 25 57.40 -8.19 12.97
CA MET A 25 58.26 -7.91 14.09
C MET A 25 58.79 -9.27 14.51
N LYS A 26 60.00 -9.56 14.02
CA LYS A 26 60.88 -10.58 14.53
C LYS A 26 60.78 -10.48 16.05
N ARG A 27 60.07 -11.43 16.67
CA ARG A 27 60.16 -11.64 18.11
C ARG A 27 61.64 -11.76 18.37
N LEU A 28 62.19 -10.76 19.05
CA LEU A 28 63.48 -10.82 19.68
C LEU A 28 63.36 -11.99 20.66
N THR A 29 63.71 -13.18 20.20
CA THR A 29 64.12 -14.26 21.08
C THR A 29 65.33 -13.69 21.81
N LEU A 30 65.07 -13.18 23.01
CA LEU A 30 66.07 -13.02 24.04
C LEU A 30 66.68 -14.41 24.23
N LEU A 31 67.70 -14.71 23.43
CA LEU A 31 68.60 -15.79 23.70
C LEU A 31 69.13 -15.53 25.10
N PRO A 32 68.90 -16.44 26.06
CA PRO A 32 69.53 -16.31 27.36
C PRO A 32 71.03 -16.30 27.10
N LEU A 33 71.69 -15.20 27.48
CA LEU A 33 73.14 -15.13 27.57
C LEU A 33 73.57 -16.33 28.44
N GLN A 34 74.07 -17.37 27.77
CA GLN A 34 74.72 -18.49 28.45
C GLN A 34 75.99 -17.91 29.05
N HIS A 35 75.89 -17.45 30.28
CA HIS A 35 77.06 -17.23 31.11
C HIS A 35 77.69 -18.61 31.29
N SER A 36 78.78 -18.85 30.56
CA SER A 36 79.70 -19.95 30.82
C SER A 36 80.29 -19.69 32.21
N VAL A 37 79.62 -20.17 33.25
CA VAL A 37 80.23 -20.27 34.57
C VAL A 37 81.30 -21.32 34.42
N ILE A 38 82.56 -20.87 34.36
CA ILE A 38 83.73 -21.71 34.59
C ILE A 38 83.60 -22.15 36.05
N THR A 39 82.86 -23.24 36.25
CA THR A 39 82.86 -23.94 37.51
C THR A 39 84.20 -24.65 37.56
N PHE A 40 85.08 -24.19 38.45
CA PHE A 40 86.10 -25.08 38.97
C PHE A 40 85.33 -26.21 39.65
N GLY A 41 85.17 -27.31 38.91
CA GLY A 41 84.67 -28.55 39.44
C GLY A 41 85.51 -28.88 40.65
N SER A 42 84.90 -28.81 41.82
CA SER A 42 85.40 -29.35 43.07
C SER A 42 85.23 -30.87 42.98
N PRO A 43 86.28 -31.67 42.71
CA PRO A 43 86.19 -33.10 42.87
C PRO A 43 86.02 -33.37 44.37
N ARG A 44 85.02 -34.20 44.65
CA ARG A 44 84.61 -34.69 45.95
C ARG A 44 85.78 -35.19 46.83
N ARG A 45 85.60 -35.01 48.14
CA ARG A 45 86.13 -35.83 49.25
C ARG A 45 87.66 -35.87 49.41
N ALA A 46 88.17 -35.15 50.41
CA ALA A 46 88.74 -35.75 51.62
C ALA A 46 89.48 -34.68 52.43
N PRO A 47 89.41 -34.72 53.76
CA PRO A 47 90.24 -33.88 54.63
C PRO A 47 91.67 -34.41 54.52
N ASN A 48 92.45 -33.85 53.59
CA ASN A 48 93.92 -33.87 53.55
C ASN A 48 94.36 -32.89 52.46
N PHE A 49 93.86 -31.65 52.52
CA PHE A 49 94.47 -30.55 51.78
C PHE A 49 95.62 -30.04 52.65
N VAL A 50 96.85 -30.34 52.24
CA VAL A 50 98.07 -29.71 52.69
C VAL A 50 98.26 -28.45 51.83
N PRO A 51 97.98 -27.24 52.35
CA PRO A 51 98.17 -26.02 51.60
C PRO A 51 99.50 -25.40 52.04
N PHE A 52 100.33 -25.10 51.04
CA PHE A 52 101.52 -24.26 51.12
C PHE A 52 102.71 -24.85 51.90
N SER A 53 103.52 -25.55 51.12
CA SER A 53 104.98 -25.58 51.25
C SER A 53 105.54 -24.15 51.29
N THR A 54 105.55 -23.51 52.45
CA THR A 54 106.54 -22.45 52.70
C THR A 54 107.88 -23.13 52.92
N VAL A 55 108.56 -23.31 51.79
CA VAL A 55 109.99 -23.50 51.64
C VAL A 55 110.67 -22.35 52.39
N VAL A 56 111.18 -22.62 53.59
CA VAL A 56 112.15 -21.75 54.26
C VAL A 56 113.37 -22.61 54.57
N GLU A 57 114.33 -22.49 53.65
CA GLU A 57 115.77 -22.43 53.91
C GLU A 57 116.36 -23.50 54.83
N GLY A 58 116.78 -24.60 54.21
CA GLY A 58 117.80 -25.46 54.79
C GLY A 58 119.13 -24.73 54.85
N ASN A 59 119.53 -24.28 56.04
CA ASN A 59 120.95 -24.12 56.34
C ASN A 59 121.52 -25.47 56.77
N ARG A 60 122.15 -26.09 55.78
CA ARG A 60 123.16 -27.14 55.88
C ARG A 60 124.24 -26.75 56.91
N THR A 61 124.30 -27.44 58.03
CA THR A 61 125.59 -27.85 58.60
C THR A 61 125.35 -29.14 59.39
N GLY A 62 125.49 -30.27 58.70
CA GLY A 62 125.95 -31.51 59.32
C GLY A 62 127.43 -31.40 59.71
N GLU A 63 127.86 -30.26 60.27
CA GLU A 63 129.19 -30.12 60.84
C GLU A 63 129.20 -30.80 62.19
N VAL A 64 129.64 -32.06 62.16
CA VAL A 64 130.31 -32.71 63.26
C VAL A 64 131.52 -31.87 63.64
N ARG A 65 131.37 -30.95 64.59
CA ARG A 65 132.51 -30.40 65.33
C ARG A 65 132.65 -31.16 66.64
N LEU A 66 133.42 -32.24 66.57
CA LEU A 66 134.15 -32.78 67.72
C LEU A 66 135.14 -31.70 68.17
N SER A 67 134.69 -30.83 69.08
CA SER A 67 135.60 -29.94 69.81
C SER A 67 136.22 -30.76 70.94
N ASP A 68 137.26 -31.49 70.58
CA ASP A 68 138.20 -32.15 71.48
C ASP A 68 139.35 -31.16 71.74
N SER A 69 139.48 -30.66 72.97
CA SER A 69 140.71 -30.11 73.57
C SER A 69 140.37 -29.58 74.96
N ARG A 70 140.64 -30.35 76.02
CA ARG A 70 141.93 -30.26 76.72
C ARG A 70 142.40 -28.81 76.85
N GLY A 71 141.90 -28.10 77.85
CA GLY A 71 142.39 -26.75 78.06
C GLY A 71 141.72 -25.98 79.17
N ILE A 72 141.97 -26.40 80.42
CA ILE A 72 142.08 -25.47 81.55
C ILE A 72 140.76 -24.85 82.04
N ARG A 73 140.12 -25.61 82.94
CA ARG A 73 139.69 -25.22 84.30
C ARG A 73 138.91 -23.89 84.45
N ARG A 74 137.58 -24.05 84.59
CA ARG A 74 136.57 -23.16 85.21
C ARG A 74 136.04 -21.98 84.38
N SER A 75 135.57 -22.25 83.17
CA SER A 75 134.51 -21.46 82.52
C SER A 75 133.18 -22.21 82.68
N GLN A 76 132.23 -21.72 83.48
CA GLN A 76 130.82 -22.14 83.35
C GLN A 76 129.78 -21.24 84.03
N GLU A 77 130.14 -20.26 84.86
CA GLU A 77 129.09 -19.45 85.52
C GLU A 77 128.56 -18.29 84.67
N GLU A 78 129.34 -17.70 83.76
CA GLU A 78 128.80 -16.61 82.92
C GLU A 78 128.00 -17.10 81.70
N ASP A 79 128.23 -18.32 81.19
CA ASP A 79 127.45 -18.86 80.05
C ASP A 79 126.15 -19.57 80.46
N VAL A 80 126.07 -20.16 81.66
CA VAL A 80 124.79 -20.67 82.18
C VAL A 80 123.83 -19.50 82.45
N ALA A 81 124.36 -18.33 82.85
CA ALA A 81 123.55 -17.14 83.05
C ALA A 81 123.00 -16.57 81.72
N THR A 82 123.75 -16.65 80.61
CA THR A 82 123.26 -16.19 79.30
C THR A 82 122.23 -17.16 78.70
N GLU A 83 122.44 -18.47 78.84
CA GLU A 83 121.48 -19.50 78.43
C GLU A 83 120.21 -19.49 79.29
N GLN A 84 120.32 -19.36 80.62
CA GLN A 84 119.15 -19.17 81.48
C GLN A 84 118.40 -17.89 81.12
N LYS A 85 119.10 -16.78 80.82
CA LYS A 85 118.46 -15.55 80.34
C LYS A 85 117.72 -15.79 79.02
N ARG A 86 118.29 -16.55 78.08
CA ARG A 86 117.61 -16.92 76.82
C ARG A 86 116.38 -17.79 77.04
N VAL A 87 116.48 -18.80 77.90
CA VAL A 87 115.35 -19.67 78.26
C VAL A 87 114.25 -18.87 78.96
N GLN A 88 114.62 -17.94 79.85
CA GLN A 88 113.68 -17.00 80.46
C GLN A 88 113.07 -16.05 79.42
N GLN A 89 113.85 -15.55 78.46
CA GLN A 89 113.37 -14.71 77.37
C GLN A 89 112.36 -15.45 76.49
N LEU A 90 112.69 -16.68 76.08
CA LEU A 90 111.82 -17.56 75.29
C LEU A 90 110.57 -17.95 76.07
N SER A 91 110.70 -18.24 77.37
CA SER A 91 109.58 -18.48 78.28
C SER A 91 108.63 -17.26 78.32
N LEU A 92 109.18 -16.06 78.42
CA LEU A 92 108.43 -14.82 78.49
C LEU A 92 107.80 -14.45 77.14
N GLU A 93 108.48 -14.73 76.02
CA GLU A 93 107.94 -14.62 74.66
C GLU A 93 106.82 -15.62 74.40
N LEU A 94 106.98 -16.88 74.82
CA LEU A 94 105.95 -17.91 74.73
C LEU A 94 104.72 -17.51 75.55
N GLN A 95 104.93 -17.00 76.76
CA GLN A 95 103.85 -16.52 77.61
C GLN A 95 103.14 -15.32 76.98
N ARG A 96 103.87 -14.36 76.39
CA ARG A 96 103.29 -13.25 75.61
C ARG A 96 102.53 -13.74 74.38
N ALA A 97 103.02 -14.76 73.69
CA ALA A 97 102.36 -15.34 72.51
C ALA A 97 101.07 -16.07 72.90
N LEU A 98 101.08 -16.83 73.99
CA LEU A 98 99.89 -17.47 74.55
C LEU A 98 98.85 -16.44 75.00
N GLU A 99 99.28 -15.35 75.64
CA GLU A 99 98.39 -14.26 76.05
C GLU A 99 97.77 -13.56 74.82
N LYS A 100 98.56 -13.28 73.77
CA LYS A 100 98.06 -12.78 72.48
C LYS A 100 97.07 -13.74 71.82
N LEU A 101 97.34 -15.05 71.87
CA LEU A 101 96.45 -16.07 71.33
C LEU A 101 95.12 -16.12 72.10
N ARG A 102 95.17 -15.98 73.44
CA ARG A 102 93.98 -15.87 74.29
C ARG A 102 93.15 -14.63 73.95
N VAL A 103 93.80 -13.47 73.73
CA VAL A 103 93.12 -12.24 73.31
C VAL A 103 92.48 -12.43 71.92
N LYS A 104 93.23 -12.95 70.94
CA LYS A 104 92.71 -13.24 69.60
C LYS A 104 91.54 -14.23 69.61
N ASN A 105 91.60 -15.29 70.43
CA ASN A 105 90.50 -16.25 70.56
C ASN A 105 89.26 -15.60 71.19
N LYS A 106 89.43 -14.70 72.18
CA LYS A 106 88.32 -13.89 72.71
C LYS A 106 87.74 -12.96 71.64
N GLU A 107 88.56 -12.32 70.82
CA GLU A 107 88.13 -11.46 69.71
C GLU A 107 87.43 -12.24 68.60
N GLU A 108 87.95 -13.40 68.21
CA GLU A 108 87.35 -14.30 67.23
C GLU A 108 85.98 -14.78 67.72
N ARG A 109 85.85 -15.18 69.00
CA ARG A 109 84.54 -15.51 69.60
C ARG A 109 83.59 -14.32 69.57
N LYS A 110 84.06 -13.09 69.83
CA LYS A 110 83.24 -11.88 69.71
C LYS A 110 82.81 -11.63 68.26
N LEU A 111 83.71 -11.80 67.29
CA LEU A 111 83.42 -11.66 65.87
C LEU A 111 82.41 -12.72 65.39
N ARG A 112 82.58 -13.99 65.79
CA ARG A 112 81.61 -15.06 65.48
C ARG A 112 80.23 -14.78 66.07
N ARG A 113 80.15 -14.28 67.31
CA ARG A 113 78.88 -13.85 67.90
C ARG A 113 78.25 -12.69 67.13
N LYS A 114 79.05 -11.69 66.71
CA LYS A 114 78.56 -10.58 65.88
C LYS A 114 78.08 -11.06 64.51
N ALA A 115 78.80 -11.97 63.88
CA ALA A 115 78.43 -12.57 62.60
C ALA A 115 77.12 -13.36 62.72
N ALA A 116 76.97 -14.21 63.74
CA ALA A 116 75.73 -14.95 63.99
C ALA A 116 74.53 -14.01 64.25
N VAL A 117 74.74 -12.91 65.00
CA VAL A 117 73.69 -11.89 65.21
C VAL A 117 73.35 -11.17 63.91
N ALA A 118 74.33 -10.87 63.06
CA ALA A 118 74.10 -10.24 61.77
C ALA A 118 73.33 -11.17 60.81
N GLU A 119 73.67 -12.46 60.77
CA GLU A 119 72.95 -13.49 60.00
C GLU A 119 71.51 -13.63 60.47
N LEU A 120 71.25 -13.67 61.78
CA LEU A 120 69.90 -13.70 62.33
C LEU A 120 69.09 -12.45 61.94
N LYS A 121 69.67 -11.26 62.08
CA LYS A 121 69.02 -10.00 61.68
C LYS A 121 68.72 -9.95 60.19
N LEU A 122 69.63 -10.45 59.36
CA LEU A 122 69.43 -10.53 57.91
C LEU A 122 68.31 -11.51 57.59
N GLY A 123 68.29 -12.68 58.24
CA GLY A 123 67.21 -13.67 58.10
C GLY A 123 65.84 -13.09 58.47
N GLU A 124 65.73 -12.43 59.63
CA GLU A 124 64.50 -11.76 60.04
C GLU A 124 64.03 -10.67 59.07
N GLU A 125 64.95 -9.89 58.50
CA GLU A 125 64.64 -8.85 57.52
C GLU A 125 64.19 -9.46 56.17
N VAL A 126 64.81 -10.57 55.75
CA VAL A 126 64.39 -11.32 54.55
C VAL A 126 62.98 -11.88 54.73
N GLU A 127 62.71 -12.54 55.85
CA GLU A 127 61.37 -13.08 56.16
C GLU A 127 60.31 -11.96 56.20
N ARG A 128 60.61 -10.82 56.84
CA ARG A 128 59.71 -9.65 56.84
C ARG A 128 59.44 -9.14 55.43
N ARG A 129 60.46 -9.08 54.57
CA ARG A 129 60.29 -8.65 53.17
C ARG A 129 59.50 -9.66 52.35
N ILE A 130 59.71 -10.96 52.55
CA ILE A 130 58.92 -12.02 51.90
C ILE A 130 57.45 -11.85 52.28
N SER A 131 57.14 -11.77 53.59
CA SER A 131 55.77 -11.53 54.06
C SER A 131 55.15 -10.26 53.47
N THR A 132 55.91 -9.16 53.37
CA THR A 132 55.41 -7.91 52.77
C THR A 132 55.12 -8.07 51.27
N ILE A 133 55.93 -8.83 50.55
CA ILE A 133 55.72 -9.10 49.13
C ILE A 133 54.49 -9.99 48.95
N ASP A 134 54.33 -11.01 49.77
CA ASP A 134 53.17 -11.92 49.74
C ASP A 134 51.87 -11.15 50.01
N ASP A 135 51.83 -10.30 51.04
CA ASP A 135 50.69 -9.42 51.34
C ASP A 135 50.34 -8.49 50.17
N LEU A 136 51.35 -7.93 49.49
CA LEU A 136 51.16 -7.08 48.32
C LEU A 136 50.61 -7.86 47.11
N LEU A 137 51.07 -9.09 46.90
CA LEU A 137 50.56 -9.96 45.83
C LEU A 137 49.12 -10.36 46.07
N GLU A 138 48.76 -10.71 47.31
CA GLU A 138 47.37 -10.99 47.70
C GLU A 138 46.48 -9.76 47.47
N LEU A 139 46.93 -8.58 47.89
CA LEU A 139 46.19 -7.33 47.66
C LEU A 139 46.00 -7.03 46.17
N MET A 140 47.04 -7.23 45.35
CA MET A 140 46.95 -7.08 43.90
C MET A 140 45.97 -8.06 43.27
N GLN A 141 45.93 -9.30 43.77
CA GLN A 141 44.99 -10.31 43.31
C GLN A 141 43.55 -9.93 43.65
N ILE A 142 43.28 -9.53 44.90
CA ILE A 142 41.97 -9.04 45.34
C ILE A 142 41.51 -7.86 44.49
N HIS A 143 42.40 -6.90 44.23
CA HIS A 143 42.08 -5.74 43.39
C HIS A 143 41.78 -6.14 41.94
N THR A 144 42.55 -7.07 41.38
CA THR A 144 42.34 -7.59 40.01
C THR A 144 40.98 -8.28 39.88
N ASP A 145 40.61 -9.09 40.85
CA ASP A 145 39.33 -9.81 40.85
C ASP A 145 38.15 -8.84 41.04
N PHE A 146 38.30 -7.83 41.91
CA PHE A 146 37.31 -6.75 42.04
C PHE A 146 37.12 -5.96 40.74
N MET A 147 38.22 -5.57 40.08
CA MET A 147 38.17 -4.85 38.80
C MET A 147 37.56 -5.72 37.68
N ARG A 148 37.82 -7.04 37.70
CA ARG A 148 37.22 -7.98 36.75
C ARG A 148 35.71 -8.10 36.99
N GLY A 149 35.29 -8.22 38.25
CA GLY A 149 33.88 -8.31 38.64
C GLY A 149 33.09 -7.06 38.24
N THR A 150 33.61 -5.88 38.58
CA THR A 150 32.99 -4.59 38.22
C THR A 150 32.92 -4.37 36.72
N ASN A 151 33.96 -4.73 35.96
CA ASN A 151 33.94 -4.62 34.49
C ASN A 151 32.93 -5.60 33.87
N ALA A 152 32.80 -6.82 34.40
CA ALA A 152 31.77 -7.76 33.97
C ALA A 152 30.36 -7.23 34.22
N GLU A 153 30.13 -6.62 35.40
CA GLU A 153 28.85 -6.01 35.74
C GLU A 153 28.53 -4.79 34.86
N LEU A 154 29.49 -3.91 34.61
CA LEU A 154 29.34 -2.77 33.69
C LEU A 154 28.99 -3.24 32.28
N ARG A 155 29.64 -4.29 31.76
CA ARG A 155 29.31 -4.87 30.45
C ARG A 155 27.90 -5.43 30.42
N ARG A 156 27.48 -6.13 31.48
CA ARG A 156 26.12 -6.65 31.61
C ARG A 156 25.09 -5.53 31.60
N LEU A 157 25.33 -4.45 32.35
CA LEU A 157 24.45 -3.28 32.40
C LEU A 157 24.39 -2.55 31.06
N LEU A 158 25.53 -2.38 30.37
CA LEU A 158 25.57 -1.77 29.04
C LEU A 158 24.81 -2.61 28.02
N GLN A 159 24.94 -3.94 28.07
CA GLN A 159 24.19 -4.84 27.21
C GLN A 159 22.68 -4.75 27.50
N GLN A 160 22.28 -4.74 28.76
CA GLN A 160 20.87 -4.58 29.15
C GLN A 160 20.31 -3.24 28.68
N ALA A 161 21.05 -2.14 28.87
CA ALA A 161 20.65 -0.82 28.40
C ALA A 161 20.52 -0.75 26.87
N ALA A 162 21.41 -1.42 26.13
CA ALA A 162 21.30 -1.52 24.67
C ALA A 162 20.07 -2.32 24.23
N GLU A 163 19.81 -3.48 24.86
CA GLU A 163 18.63 -4.30 24.56
C GLU A 163 17.32 -3.59 24.91
N GLU A 164 17.28 -2.85 26.02
CA GLU A 164 16.13 -2.02 26.40
C GLU A 164 15.92 -0.88 25.40
N HIS A 165 16.99 -0.17 25.03
CA HIS A 165 16.94 0.87 24.01
C HIS A 165 16.39 0.30 22.69
N ASP A 166 16.92 -0.81 22.18
CA ASP A 166 16.45 -1.41 20.93
C ASP A 166 14.97 -1.82 21.01
N LYS A 167 14.53 -2.38 22.13
CA LYS A 167 13.10 -2.69 22.37
C LYS A 167 12.24 -1.43 22.35
N THR A 168 12.70 -0.32 22.93
CA THR A 168 11.94 0.94 22.93
C THR A 168 11.87 1.56 21.53
N VAL A 169 12.96 1.50 20.76
CA VAL A 169 12.99 1.99 19.37
C VAL A 169 12.04 1.18 18.48
N ILE A 170 12.03 -0.14 18.61
CA ILE A 170 11.11 -1.00 17.85
C ILE A 170 9.66 -0.67 18.20
N LYS A 171 9.31 -0.56 19.49
CA LYS A 171 7.95 -0.20 19.92
C LYS A 171 7.51 1.16 19.39
N LEU A 172 8.38 2.18 19.48
CA LEU A 172 8.07 3.52 18.97
C LEU A 172 7.85 3.51 17.45
N ARG A 173 8.62 2.70 16.73
CA ARG A 173 8.45 2.53 15.28
C ARG A 173 7.13 1.83 14.94
N GLU A 174 6.81 0.74 15.63
CA GLU A 174 5.53 0.03 15.46
C GLU A 174 4.33 0.93 15.78
N GLU A 175 4.40 1.71 16.86
CA GLU A 175 3.37 2.70 17.21
C GLU A 175 3.22 3.80 16.15
N GLN A 176 4.33 4.28 15.59
CA GLN A 176 4.32 5.28 14.53
C GLN A 176 3.73 4.72 13.23
N GLU A 177 4.13 3.51 12.82
CA GLU A 177 3.58 2.83 11.66
C GLU A 177 2.08 2.54 11.83
N ALA A 178 1.64 2.14 13.03
CA ALA A 178 0.22 1.94 13.36
C ALA A 178 -0.58 3.25 13.28
N ARG A 179 -0.04 4.37 13.78
CA ARG A 179 -0.69 5.70 13.68
C ARG A 179 -0.82 6.16 12.23
N LEU A 180 0.24 6.04 11.44
CA LEU A 180 0.21 6.39 10.01
C LEU A 180 -0.81 5.53 9.25
N GLY A 181 -0.82 4.22 9.49
CA GLY A 181 -1.82 3.32 8.90
C GLY A 181 -3.25 3.68 9.29
N GLN A 182 -3.49 4.05 10.56
CA GLN A 182 -4.80 4.48 11.03
C GLN A 182 -5.25 5.81 10.38
N GLU A 183 -4.36 6.78 10.24
CA GLU A 183 -4.64 8.05 9.56
C GLU A 183 -4.99 7.85 8.07
N GLU A 184 -4.27 6.97 7.37
CA GLU A 184 -4.55 6.63 5.97
C GLU A 184 -5.91 5.96 5.81
N VAL A 185 -6.24 5.00 6.68
CA VAL A 185 -7.56 4.36 6.72
C VAL A 185 -8.64 5.40 6.99
N GLN A 186 -8.44 6.31 7.93
CA GLN A 186 -9.42 7.35 8.26
C GLN A 186 -9.64 8.34 7.12
N LYS A 187 -8.56 8.72 6.41
CA LYS A 187 -8.64 9.53 5.18
C LYS A 187 -9.44 8.79 4.11
N ARG A 188 -9.16 7.50 3.89
CA ARG A 188 -9.87 6.69 2.90
C ARG A 188 -11.36 6.53 3.24
N VAL A 189 -11.69 6.31 4.52
CA VAL A 189 -13.08 6.26 4.99
C VAL A 189 -13.79 7.59 4.75
N SER A 190 -13.12 8.72 5.02
CA SER A 190 -13.70 10.05 4.79
C SER A 190 -13.98 10.32 3.30
N ILE A 191 -13.07 9.91 2.41
CA ILE A 191 -13.25 10.00 0.95
C ILE A 191 -14.44 9.13 0.50
N LEU A 192 -14.48 7.86 0.92
CA LEU A 192 -15.57 6.95 0.58
C LEU A 192 -16.92 7.43 1.12
N GLN A 193 -16.96 8.03 2.31
CA GLN A 193 -18.17 8.63 2.86
C GLN A 193 -18.65 9.82 2.02
N ALA A 194 -17.74 10.67 1.53
CA ALA A 194 -18.08 11.78 0.64
C ALA A 194 -18.61 11.27 -0.71
N GLU A 195 -17.93 10.29 -1.33
CA GLU A 195 -18.38 9.65 -2.58
C GLU A 195 -19.76 8.98 -2.40
N ASN A 196 -19.99 8.28 -1.30
CA ASN A 196 -21.28 7.64 -1.02
C ASN A 196 -22.41 8.68 -0.87
N LYS A 197 -22.13 9.84 -0.26
CA LYS A 197 -23.10 10.95 -0.19
C LYS A 197 -23.46 11.49 -1.58
N VAL A 198 -22.48 11.68 -2.46
CA VAL A 198 -22.71 12.12 -3.84
C VAL A 198 -23.54 11.10 -4.62
N LEU A 199 -23.19 9.81 -4.51
CA LEU A 199 -23.95 8.74 -5.16
C LEU A 199 -25.40 8.63 -4.66
N ARG A 200 -25.64 8.86 -3.36
CA ARG A 200 -27.00 8.93 -2.80
C ARG A 200 -27.80 10.09 -3.38
N GLN A 201 -27.19 11.28 -3.49
CA GLN A 201 -27.84 12.44 -4.10
C GLN A 201 -28.20 12.18 -5.57
N GLN A 202 -27.28 11.60 -6.35
CA GLN A 202 -27.53 11.22 -7.74
C GLN A 202 -28.65 10.17 -7.85
N LEU A 203 -28.70 9.20 -6.94
CA LEU A 203 -29.77 8.20 -6.90
C LEU A 203 -31.12 8.85 -6.62
N GLU A 204 -31.19 9.78 -5.66
CA GLU A 204 -32.41 10.52 -5.34
C GLU A 204 -32.88 11.40 -6.50
N GLU A 205 -31.96 12.05 -7.22
CA GLU A 205 -32.26 12.83 -8.43
C GLU A 205 -32.78 11.95 -9.56
N ALA A 206 -32.14 10.80 -9.81
CA ALA A 206 -32.60 9.83 -10.79
C ALA A 206 -33.98 9.26 -10.44
N GLN A 207 -34.26 9.01 -9.15
CA GLN A 207 -35.59 8.59 -8.69
C GLN A 207 -36.63 9.69 -8.91
N ARG A 208 -36.32 10.95 -8.59
CA ARG A 208 -37.22 12.08 -8.88
C ARG A 208 -37.50 12.21 -10.38
N ALA A 209 -36.48 12.11 -11.22
CA ALA A 209 -36.63 12.14 -12.67
C ALA A 209 -37.48 10.97 -13.20
N LYS A 210 -37.25 9.76 -12.67
CA LYS A 210 -38.05 8.57 -12.99
C LYS A 210 -39.52 8.78 -12.66
N VAL A 211 -39.83 9.25 -11.46
CA VAL A 211 -41.22 9.53 -11.05
C VAL A 211 -41.86 10.59 -11.96
N GLY A 212 -41.13 11.67 -12.26
CA GLY A 212 -41.61 12.70 -13.20
C GLY A 212 -41.91 12.15 -14.60
N LEU A 213 -41.08 11.24 -15.11
CA LEU A 213 -41.30 10.58 -16.40
C LEU A 213 -42.49 9.64 -16.37
N GLU A 214 -42.67 8.86 -15.29
CA GLU A 214 -43.82 7.99 -15.10
C GLU A 214 -45.14 8.77 -15.04
N GLU A 215 -45.16 9.94 -14.40
CA GLU A 215 -46.31 10.84 -14.40
C GLU A 215 -46.61 11.40 -15.80
N LEU A 216 -45.59 11.82 -16.55
CA LEU A 216 -45.76 12.28 -17.93
C LEU A 216 -46.31 11.18 -18.84
N CYS A 217 -45.79 9.95 -18.71
CA CYS A 217 -46.31 8.80 -19.46
C CYS A 217 -47.78 8.51 -19.14
N LYS A 218 -48.19 8.63 -17.87
CA LYS A 218 -49.61 8.47 -17.48
C LYS A 218 -50.49 9.56 -18.09
N ARG A 219 -50.06 10.82 -18.04
CA ARG A 219 -50.82 11.94 -18.66
C ARG A 219 -50.97 11.76 -20.17
N LEU A 220 -49.89 11.41 -20.87
CA LEU A 220 -49.93 11.15 -22.31
C LEU A 220 -50.83 9.96 -22.66
N GLN A 221 -50.86 8.93 -21.81
CA GLN A 221 -51.76 7.80 -22.02
C GLN A 221 -53.23 8.23 -21.84
N GLU A 222 -53.54 9.02 -20.82
CA GLU A 222 -54.90 9.56 -20.63
C GLU A 222 -55.32 10.51 -21.77
N GLU A 223 -54.41 11.34 -22.29
CA GLU A 223 -54.67 12.20 -23.45
C GLU A 223 -54.92 11.36 -24.70
N LYS A 224 -54.08 10.36 -24.97
CA LYS A 224 -54.27 9.42 -26.07
C LYS A 224 -55.64 8.73 -25.99
N ASP A 225 -56.03 8.23 -24.82
CA ASP A 225 -57.30 7.51 -24.65
C ASP A 225 -58.51 8.46 -24.86
N LYS A 226 -58.41 9.73 -24.42
CA LYS A 226 -59.42 10.77 -24.70
C LYS A 226 -59.49 11.09 -26.19
N ASP A 227 -58.35 11.22 -26.86
CA ASP A 227 -58.28 11.51 -28.29
C ASP A 227 -58.85 10.35 -29.10
N GLU A 228 -58.50 9.10 -28.79
CA GLU A 228 -59.07 7.90 -29.41
C GLU A 228 -60.59 7.85 -29.24
N PHE A 229 -61.10 8.13 -28.04
CA PHE A 229 -62.54 8.18 -27.79
C PHE A 229 -63.23 9.29 -28.60
N SER A 230 -62.63 10.49 -28.63
CA SER A 230 -63.16 11.62 -29.40
C SER A 230 -63.16 11.34 -30.90
N PHE A 231 -62.10 10.70 -31.42
CA PHE A 231 -61.96 10.30 -32.81
C PHE A 231 -63.00 9.25 -33.19
N LEU A 232 -63.21 8.23 -32.36
CA LEU A 232 -64.26 7.22 -32.58
C LEU A 232 -65.64 7.85 -32.63
N LYS A 233 -65.93 8.81 -31.75
CA LYS A 233 -67.20 9.54 -31.76
C LYS A 233 -67.40 10.35 -33.04
N VAL A 234 -66.38 11.08 -33.48
CA VAL A 234 -66.41 11.84 -34.75
C VAL A 234 -66.58 10.90 -35.94
N LYS A 235 -65.85 9.78 -35.96
CA LYS A 235 -65.96 8.75 -36.99
C LYS A 235 -67.39 8.18 -37.09
N GLN A 236 -67.99 7.79 -35.96
CA GLN A 236 -69.37 7.29 -35.92
C GLN A 236 -70.38 8.33 -36.41
N GLN A 237 -70.20 9.60 -36.01
CA GLN A 237 -71.06 10.69 -36.48
C GLN A 237 -70.96 10.87 -38.00
N LEU A 238 -69.74 10.86 -38.55
CA LEU A 238 -69.50 10.95 -39.99
C LEU A 238 -70.08 9.75 -40.76
N GLU A 239 -69.97 8.54 -40.21
CA GLU A 239 -70.59 7.34 -40.80
C GLU A 239 -72.12 7.48 -40.86
N LEU A 240 -72.75 7.96 -39.79
CA LEU A 240 -74.20 8.23 -39.76
C LEU A 240 -74.62 9.31 -40.76
N ASP A 241 -73.87 10.41 -40.83
CA ASP A 241 -74.17 11.50 -41.76
C ASP A 241 -73.95 11.08 -43.23
N LEU A 242 -72.95 10.24 -43.50
CA LEU A 242 -72.74 9.63 -44.82
C LEU A 242 -73.93 8.72 -45.21
N MET A 243 -74.39 7.87 -44.30
CA MET A 243 -75.55 7.01 -44.56
C MET A 243 -76.83 7.81 -44.79
N ARG A 244 -77.04 8.88 -44.01
CA ARG A 244 -78.20 9.78 -44.18
C ARG A 244 -78.16 10.48 -45.55
N THR A 245 -77.01 11.04 -45.93
CA THR A 245 -76.86 11.73 -47.23
C THR A 245 -76.99 10.77 -48.40
N GLN A 246 -76.48 9.53 -48.28
CA GLN A 246 -76.71 8.49 -49.29
C GLN A 246 -78.20 8.12 -49.43
N ALA A 247 -78.93 7.99 -48.32
CA ALA A 247 -80.37 7.73 -48.35
C ALA A 247 -81.15 8.89 -48.99
N GLN A 248 -80.80 10.13 -48.69
CA GLN A 248 -81.39 11.33 -49.30
C GLN A 248 -81.11 11.38 -50.81
N LEU A 249 -79.88 11.12 -51.24
CA LEU A 249 -79.51 11.05 -52.65
C LEU A 249 -80.30 9.97 -53.40
N GLN A 250 -80.49 8.79 -52.80
CA GLN A 250 -81.32 7.74 -53.38
C GLN A 250 -82.79 8.15 -53.50
N GLY A 251 -83.33 8.86 -52.50
CA GLY A 251 -84.68 9.42 -52.54
C GLY A 251 -84.85 10.41 -53.70
N VAL A 252 -83.97 11.40 -53.79
CA VAL A 252 -83.98 12.40 -54.88
C VAL A 252 -83.82 11.75 -56.24
N ASN A 253 -82.95 10.75 -56.39
CA ASN A 253 -82.78 10.04 -57.65
C ASN A 253 -84.05 9.27 -58.08
N ARG A 254 -84.82 8.72 -57.13
CA ARG A 254 -86.11 8.08 -57.43
C ARG A 254 -87.15 9.11 -57.87
N GLU A 255 -87.29 10.20 -57.14
CA GLU A 255 -88.19 11.31 -57.50
C GLU A 255 -87.87 11.88 -58.88
N LEU A 256 -86.58 12.05 -59.19
CA LEU A 256 -86.12 12.50 -60.50
C LEU A 256 -86.50 11.51 -61.61
N ALA A 257 -86.34 10.20 -61.37
CA ALA A 257 -86.72 9.17 -62.33
C ALA A 257 -88.25 9.12 -62.55
N GLU A 258 -89.04 9.26 -61.49
CA GLU A 258 -90.50 9.33 -61.56
C GLU A 258 -90.97 10.57 -62.33
N ALA A 259 -90.38 11.74 -62.04
CA ALA A 259 -90.65 12.98 -62.77
C ALA A 259 -90.29 12.84 -64.26
N GLN A 260 -89.13 12.26 -64.57
CA GLN A 260 -88.71 12.02 -65.95
C GLN A 260 -89.65 11.05 -66.69
N ASN A 261 -90.15 10.01 -66.01
CA ASN A 261 -91.16 9.10 -66.56
C ASN A 261 -92.51 9.82 -66.79
N SER A 262 -92.91 10.71 -65.87
CA SER A 262 -94.13 11.51 -66.03
C SER A 262 -94.04 12.48 -67.20
N ILE A 263 -92.90 13.17 -67.35
CA ILE A 263 -92.64 14.07 -68.48
C ILE A 263 -92.70 13.28 -69.79
N THR A 264 -92.00 12.15 -69.89
CA THR A 264 -92.00 11.35 -71.13
C THR A 264 -93.39 10.79 -71.47
N ALA A 265 -94.18 10.38 -70.46
CA ALA A 265 -95.57 9.97 -70.66
C ALA A 265 -96.45 11.13 -71.16
N SER A 266 -96.30 12.33 -70.58
CA SER A 266 -97.01 13.54 -70.99
C SER A 266 -96.64 13.96 -72.42
N ASP A 267 -95.35 13.95 -72.76
CA ASP A 267 -94.86 14.25 -74.11
C ASP A 267 -95.43 13.26 -75.13
N THR A 268 -95.46 11.97 -74.79
CA THR A 268 -96.06 10.93 -75.64
C THR A 268 -97.55 11.20 -75.86
N LEU A 269 -98.30 11.55 -74.80
CA LEU A 269 -99.71 11.89 -74.90
C LEU A 269 -99.94 13.14 -75.76
N MET A 270 -99.13 14.19 -75.58
CA MET A 270 -99.20 15.40 -76.41
C MET A 270 -98.93 15.09 -77.88
N GLN A 271 -97.97 14.22 -78.19
CA GLN A 271 -97.71 13.78 -79.56
C GLN A 271 -98.93 13.03 -80.14
N GLN A 272 -99.56 12.15 -79.35
CA GLN A 272 -100.77 11.45 -79.76
C GLN A 272 -101.96 12.39 -79.99
N VAL A 273 -102.14 13.41 -79.14
CA VAL A 273 -103.17 14.44 -79.30
C VAL A 273 -102.92 15.30 -80.54
N ARG A 274 -101.66 15.68 -80.80
CA ARG A 274 -101.30 16.42 -82.00
C ARG A 274 -101.61 15.62 -83.28
N LEU A 275 -101.28 14.32 -83.29
CA LEU A 275 -101.63 13.42 -84.39
C LEU A 275 -103.14 13.30 -84.56
N PHE A 276 -103.88 13.13 -83.46
CA PHE A 276 -105.35 13.08 -83.50
C PHE A 276 -105.97 14.35 -84.07
N MET A 277 -105.51 15.52 -83.64
CA MET A 277 -105.96 16.80 -84.19
C MET A 277 -105.69 16.90 -85.69
N GLN A 278 -104.53 16.45 -86.16
CA GLN A 278 -104.24 16.39 -87.60
C GLN A 278 -105.23 15.47 -88.34
N MET A 279 -105.60 14.32 -87.77
CA MET A 279 -106.57 13.40 -88.38
C MET A 279 -108.01 13.94 -88.38
N VAL A 280 -108.39 14.78 -87.42
CA VAL A 280 -109.73 15.39 -87.36
C VAL A 280 -109.81 16.64 -88.24
N CYS A 281 -108.74 17.41 -88.37
CA CYS A 281 -108.69 18.62 -89.19
C CYS A 281 -108.23 18.32 -90.64
N GLN A 282 -108.72 17.23 -91.24
CA GLN A 282 -108.39 16.91 -92.63
C GLN A 282 -109.09 17.90 -93.58
N PRO A 283 -108.38 18.46 -94.58
CA PRO A 283 -108.96 19.44 -95.50
C PRO A 283 -110.12 18.87 -96.33
N ASP A 284 -110.21 17.54 -96.47
CA ASP A 284 -111.25 16.84 -97.22
C ASP A 284 -112.53 16.56 -96.40
N PHE A 285 -112.59 16.96 -95.14
CA PHE A 285 -113.79 16.83 -94.33
C PHE A 285 -114.79 17.94 -94.67
N TYR A 286 -115.67 17.64 -95.61
CA TYR A 286 -116.76 18.53 -96.01
C TYR A 286 -117.85 18.62 -94.94
N VAL A 287 -118.33 19.84 -94.69
CA VAL A 287 -119.54 20.08 -93.91
C VAL A 287 -120.72 19.46 -94.65
N VAL A 288 -121.35 18.46 -94.04
CA VAL A 288 -122.42 17.68 -94.69
C VAL A 288 -123.78 18.27 -94.36
N LYS A 289 -123.99 18.77 -93.13
CA LYS A 289 -125.29 19.26 -92.65
C LYS A 289 -125.18 20.56 -91.88
N ASP A 290 -126.16 21.43 -91.95
CA ASP A 290 -126.22 22.61 -91.08
C ASP A 290 -126.96 22.31 -89.77
N ARG A 291 -127.20 23.34 -88.95
CA ARG A 291 -127.99 23.23 -87.70
C ARG A 291 -129.43 22.76 -87.92
N SER A 292 -129.98 22.92 -89.13
CA SER A 292 -131.30 22.41 -89.51
C SER A 292 -131.28 20.95 -89.99
N LEU A 293 -130.09 20.31 -89.95
CA LEU A 293 -129.82 18.96 -90.45
C LEU A 293 -130.04 18.80 -91.96
N GLN A 294 -130.10 19.91 -92.69
CA GLN A 294 -130.23 19.92 -94.15
C GLN A 294 -128.84 19.86 -94.79
N PRO A 295 -128.70 19.20 -95.96
CA PRO A 295 -127.45 19.19 -96.72
C PRO A 295 -126.96 20.62 -97.01
N VAL A 296 -125.68 20.88 -96.76
CA VAL A 296 -125.08 22.20 -96.99
C VAL A 296 -124.50 22.27 -98.41
N ASP A 297 -124.70 23.41 -99.08
CA ASP A 297 -124.04 23.67 -100.36
C ASP A 297 -122.51 23.80 -100.18
N LYS A 298 -121.75 23.18 -101.08
CA LYS A 298 -120.28 23.07 -101.00
C LYS A 298 -119.57 24.43 -101.15
N ASN A 299 -120.22 25.41 -101.79
CA ASN A 299 -119.59 26.68 -102.18
C ASN A 299 -119.91 27.86 -101.23
N ARG A 300 -120.36 27.61 -100.00
CA ARG A 300 -120.74 28.69 -99.08
C ARG A 300 -119.51 29.41 -98.48
N PRO A 301 -119.58 30.71 -98.19
CA PRO A 301 -118.42 31.50 -97.75
C PRO A 301 -117.93 31.19 -96.33
N GLU A 302 -118.82 30.77 -95.43
CA GLU A 302 -118.44 30.44 -94.04
C GLU A 302 -118.55 28.93 -93.83
N PRO A 303 -117.58 28.18 -93.32
CA PRO A 303 -117.76 26.78 -92.97
C PRO A 303 -118.50 26.66 -91.63
N THR A 304 -119.84 26.65 -91.61
CA THR A 304 -120.61 26.28 -90.40
C THR A 304 -121.54 25.12 -90.71
N GLY A 305 -121.51 24.13 -89.81
CA GLY A 305 -122.31 22.92 -89.91
C GLY A 305 -121.56 21.73 -89.31
N PHE A 306 -122.15 20.56 -89.45
CA PHE A 306 -121.67 19.29 -88.94
C PHE A 306 -120.90 18.54 -90.01
N VAL A 307 -119.76 17.99 -89.60
CA VAL A 307 -118.88 17.13 -90.39
C VAL A 307 -119.13 15.67 -89.99
N LEU A 308 -119.10 14.75 -90.96
CA LEU A 308 -119.07 13.32 -90.66
C LEU A 308 -117.64 12.90 -90.34
N VAL A 309 -117.39 12.59 -89.08
CA VAL A 309 -116.10 12.05 -88.62
C VAL A 309 -116.22 10.52 -88.49
N PRO A 310 -115.30 9.72 -89.07
CA PRO A 310 -115.27 8.28 -88.87
C PRO A 310 -115.30 7.90 -87.39
N LEU A 311 -116.15 6.93 -87.04
CA LEU A 311 -116.28 6.45 -85.66
C LEU A 311 -114.92 5.97 -85.09
N SER A 312 -114.06 5.36 -85.91
CA SER A 312 -112.72 4.94 -85.50
C SER A 312 -111.86 6.10 -84.98
N ILE A 313 -111.93 7.26 -85.64
CA ILE A 313 -111.21 8.46 -85.21
C ILE A 313 -111.81 8.97 -83.89
N LEU A 314 -113.14 9.05 -83.78
CA LEU A 314 -113.80 9.46 -82.53
C LEU A 314 -113.43 8.55 -81.35
N LEU A 315 -113.41 7.22 -81.56
CA LEU A 315 -112.97 6.26 -80.55
C LEU A 315 -111.51 6.45 -80.17
N GLN A 316 -110.64 6.75 -81.13
CA GLN A 316 -109.24 7.08 -80.85
C GLN A 316 -109.11 8.36 -80.01
N GLY A 317 -109.88 9.41 -80.32
CA GLY A 317 -109.95 10.61 -79.50
C GLY A 317 -110.41 10.33 -78.07
N TYR A 318 -111.40 9.46 -77.91
CA TYR A 318 -111.85 9.00 -76.59
C TYR A 318 -110.74 8.30 -75.80
N THR A 319 -109.86 7.53 -76.45
CA THR A 319 -108.69 6.91 -75.79
C THR A 319 -107.57 7.88 -75.41
N LEU A 320 -107.66 9.17 -75.76
CA LEU A 320 -106.71 10.20 -75.34
C LEU A 320 -107.18 11.00 -74.13
N LEU A 321 -108.47 10.91 -73.80
CA LEU A 321 -109.03 11.51 -72.59
C LEU A 321 -108.41 10.88 -71.34
N LEU A 322 -108.30 11.64 -70.26
CA LEU A 322 -107.87 11.08 -68.98
C LEU A 322 -108.92 10.07 -68.48
N PRO A 323 -108.53 9.06 -67.68
CA PRO A 323 -109.47 8.07 -67.16
C PRO A 323 -110.66 8.71 -66.41
N GLY A 324 -110.43 9.81 -65.70
CA GLY A 324 -111.50 10.59 -65.05
C GLY A 324 -112.50 11.16 -66.05
N ASP A 325 -112.02 11.89 -67.05
CA ASP A 325 -112.87 12.49 -68.09
C ASP A 325 -113.68 11.45 -68.88
N ARG A 326 -113.09 10.27 -69.12
CA ARG A 326 -113.79 9.15 -69.77
C ARG A 326 -114.96 8.67 -68.93
N GLN A 327 -114.75 8.52 -67.63
CA GLN A 327 -115.78 8.08 -66.70
C GLN A 327 -116.90 9.11 -66.60
N ASP A 328 -116.56 10.40 -66.47
CA ASP A 328 -117.53 11.50 -66.47
C ASP A 328 -118.35 11.53 -67.76
N LEU A 329 -117.71 11.28 -68.91
CA LEU A 329 -118.40 11.21 -70.19
C LEU A 329 -119.40 10.05 -70.21
N ILE A 330 -119.00 8.86 -69.76
CA ILE A 330 -119.89 7.68 -69.65
C ILE A 330 -121.09 7.99 -68.73
N GLU A 331 -120.83 8.61 -67.57
CA GLU A 331 -121.85 8.97 -66.60
C GLU A 331 -122.83 9.99 -67.18
N SER A 332 -122.34 10.96 -67.95
CA SER A 332 -123.18 11.94 -68.64
C SER A 332 -124.12 11.31 -69.68
N TYR A 333 -123.68 10.26 -70.38
CA TYR A 333 -124.52 9.52 -71.31
C TYR A 333 -125.52 8.62 -70.57
N ARG A 334 -125.11 7.99 -69.46
CA ARG A 334 -126.03 7.21 -68.61
C ARG A 334 -127.13 8.06 -68.00
N ALA A 335 -126.85 9.31 -67.62
CA ALA A 335 -127.85 10.21 -67.05
C ALA A 335 -128.86 10.74 -68.10
N ARG A 336 -128.55 10.62 -69.39
CA ARG A 336 -129.44 11.04 -70.49
C ARG A 336 -130.31 9.90 -71.03
N LEU A 337 -129.98 8.65 -70.72
CA LEU A 337 -130.76 7.45 -71.03
C LEU A 337 -131.75 7.19 -69.89
#